data_AF-A0A158KJC0-F1
#
_entry.id   AF-A0A158KJC0-F1
#
_cell.length_a   1.000
_cell.length_b   1.000
_cell.length_c   1.000
_cell.angle_alpha   90.00
_cell.angle_beta   90.00
_cell.angle_gamma   90.00
#
_symmetry.space_group_name_H-M   'P 1'
#
loop_
_entity.id
_entity.type
_entity.pdbx_description
1 polymer ?
#
loop_
_entity_poly.entity_id
_entity_poly.type
_entity_poly.pdbx_seq_one_letter_code
_entity_poly.pdbx_strand_id
1 'polypeptide(L)'
;MARAAGAITINFDEESVLDRLKDLTDGKGPEKCIDAVGMESHATRSVDAMFDRVKQAVMLETDRPHVLREMIYVCRPAGTLSVPGVYGGLIDKIPFGASMNKGLTWKMGQTHVSRWTDDLLNRIQEGQIDPSFVITHTVPLEEGPAMYKTFRDKEDGCIKVVLKL
;
A
#
# COMPACT_ATOMS: atom_id res chain seq x y z
N MET A 1 4.39 -4.55 -13.83
CA MET A 1 4.28 -5.66 -12.86
C MET A 1 2.83 -6.10 -12.63
N ALA A 2 1.95 -5.30 -12.02
CA ALA A 2 0.59 -5.73 -11.65
C ALA A 2 -0.23 -6.31 -12.83
N ARG A 3 -0.24 -5.64 -13.99
CA ARG A 3 -0.92 -6.14 -15.21
C ARG A 3 -0.38 -7.49 -15.69
N ALA A 4 0.94 -7.70 -15.59
CA ALA A 4 1.57 -8.96 -15.97
C ALA A 4 1.19 -10.11 -15.02
N ALA A 5 0.79 -9.79 -13.78
CA ALA A 5 0.24 -10.73 -12.82
C ALA A 5 -1.29 -10.93 -12.96
N GLY A 6 -1.90 -10.44 -14.04
CA GLY A 6 -3.34 -10.59 -14.32
C GLY A 6 -4.25 -9.57 -13.64
N ALA A 7 -3.70 -8.56 -12.97
CA ALA A 7 -4.51 -7.51 -12.34
C ALA A 7 -5.01 -6.48 -13.36
N ILE A 8 -6.24 -6.00 -13.16
CA ILE A 8 -6.73 -4.78 -13.81
C ILE A 8 -6.10 -3.59 -13.08
N THR A 9 -5.29 -2.82 -13.79
CA THR A 9 -4.62 -1.63 -13.24
C THR A 9 -5.42 -0.38 -13.54
N ILE A 10 -5.53 0.51 -12.56
CA ILE A 10 -6.13 1.84 -12.71
C ILE A 10 -5.01 2.85 -12.46
N ASN A 11 -4.74 3.73 -13.44
CA ASN A 11 -3.81 4.84 -13.24
C ASN A 11 -4.59 6.07 -12.79
N PHE A 12 -4.44 6.46 -11.52
CA PHE A 12 -5.16 7.60 -10.95
C PHE A 12 -4.77 8.95 -11.56
N ASP A 13 -3.64 9.03 -12.29
CA ASP A 13 -3.23 10.22 -13.04
C ASP A 13 -3.99 10.35 -14.39
N GLU A 14 -4.58 9.27 -14.89
CA GLU A 14 -5.22 9.19 -16.21
C GLU A 14 -6.74 9.05 -16.11
N GLU A 15 -7.25 8.39 -15.07
CA GLU A 15 -8.68 8.12 -14.90
C GLU A 15 -9.12 8.18 -13.42
N SER A 16 -10.41 8.43 -13.21
CA SER A 16 -11.03 8.42 -11.89
C SER A 16 -11.09 7.01 -11.32
N VAL A 17 -10.41 6.77 -10.20
CA VAL A 17 -10.45 5.49 -9.48
C VAL A 17 -11.87 5.10 -9.09
N LEU A 18 -12.66 6.08 -8.64
CA LEU A 18 -14.04 5.86 -8.20
C LEU A 18 -14.94 5.39 -9.35
N ASP A 19 -14.91 6.10 -10.47
CA ASP A 19 -15.75 5.77 -11.63
C ASP A 19 -15.32 4.45 -12.24
N ARG A 20 -14.00 4.23 -12.33
CA ARG A 20 -13.48 2.98 -12.88
C ARG A 20 -13.85 1.78 -12.01
N LEU A 21 -13.77 1.89 -10.69
CA LEU A 21 -14.22 0.83 -9.79
C LEU A 21 -15.73 0.64 -9.85
N LYS A 22 -16.51 1.72 -9.99
CA LYS A 22 -17.96 1.64 -10.17
C LYS A 22 -18.30 0.82 -11.42
N ASP A 23 -17.66 1.11 -12.55
CA ASP A 23 -17.88 0.39 -13.80
C ASP A 23 -17.45 -1.08 -13.71
N LEU A 24 -16.29 -1.34 -13.10
CA LEU A 24 -15.77 -2.71 -12.93
C LEU A 24 -16.58 -3.57 -11.96
N THR A 25 -17.44 -2.97 -11.13
CA THR A 25 -18.18 -3.66 -10.07
C THR A 25 -19.69 -3.50 -10.18
N ASP A 26 -20.21 -3.04 -11.33
CA ASP A 26 -21.63 -2.75 -11.55
C ASP A 26 -22.22 -1.83 -10.47
N GLY A 27 -21.43 -0.86 -10.01
CA GLY A 27 -21.78 0.10 -8.97
C GLY A 27 -21.83 -0.45 -7.54
N LYS A 28 -21.49 -1.72 -7.32
CA LYS A 28 -21.51 -2.34 -5.98
C LYS A 28 -20.30 -1.97 -5.14
N GLY A 29 -19.16 -1.76 -5.79
CA GLY A 29 -17.87 -1.59 -5.15
C GLY A 29 -17.18 -2.92 -4.80
N PRO A 30 -15.86 -2.92 -4.51
CA PRO A 30 -15.13 -4.13 -4.15
C PRO A 30 -15.60 -4.74 -2.83
N GLU A 31 -15.51 -6.06 -2.72
CA GLU A 31 -15.82 -6.77 -1.47
C GLU A 31 -14.74 -6.63 -0.40
N LYS A 32 -13.49 -6.48 -0.86
CA LYS A 32 -12.29 -6.38 -0.04
C LYS A 32 -11.41 -5.28 -0.62
N CYS A 33 -10.98 -4.36 0.23
CA CYS A 33 -10.02 -3.32 -0.12
C CYS A 33 -8.78 -3.49 0.76
N ILE A 34 -7.59 -3.26 0.18
CA ILE A 34 -6.31 -3.42 0.87
C ILE A 34 -5.52 -2.10 0.77
N ASP A 35 -5.15 -1.52 1.91
CA ASP A 35 -4.19 -0.43 1.98
C ASP A 35 -2.76 -0.98 1.99
N ALA A 36 -2.10 -0.95 0.85
CA ALA A 36 -0.68 -1.29 0.75
C ALA A 36 0.21 -0.04 0.61
N VAL A 37 -0.28 1.14 1.05
CA VAL A 37 0.38 2.44 0.89
C VAL A 37 0.78 3.03 2.23
N GLY A 38 -0.17 3.18 3.17
CA GLY A 38 0.10 3.84 4.46
C GLY A 38 0.43 5.34 4.33
N MET A 39 1.28 5.85 5.23
CA MET A 39 1.62 7.28 5.33
C MET A 39 2.29 7.86 4.06
N GLU A 40 2.86 7.05 3.17
CA GLU A 40 3.56 7.50 1.95
C GLU A 40 2.63 7.73 0.75
N SER A 41 1.33 7.88 1.03
CA SER A 41 0.34 8.23 0.04
C SER A 41 0.72 9.55 -0.63
N HIS A 42 0.86 9.55 -1.96
CA HIS A 42 1.58 10.58 -2.72
C HIS A 42 1.25 12.04 -2.36
N ALA A 43 2.17 12.68 -1.63
CA ALA A 43 2.37 14.13 -1.59
C ALA A 43 3.88 14.42 -1.68
N THR A 44 4.36 14.58 -2.91
CA THR A 44 5.56 15.31 -3.36
C THR A 44 6.75 15.54 -2.38
N ARG A 45 7.88 14.90 -2.74
CA ARG A 45 9.28 15.38 -2.82
C ARG A 45 10.03 15.89 -1.56
N SER A 46 11.15 15.20 -1.33
CA SER A 46 12.49 15.70 -0.93
C SER A 46 12.74 16.15 0.51
N VAL A 47 13.74 15.51 1.15
CA VAL A 47 14.53 15.95 2.32
C VAL A 47 13.71 16.40 3.54
N ASP A 48 12.70 15.63 3.96
CA ASP A 48 11.82 16.04 5.08
C ASP A 48 11.93 15.18 6.35
N ALA A 49 12.78 14.15 6.42
CA ALA A 49 12.81 13.24 7.58
C ALA A 49 13.25 13.89 8.92
N MET A 50 13.93 15.04 8.88
CA MET A 50 14.28 15.82 10.08
C MET A 50 13.40 17.06 10.26
N PHE A 51 12.87 17.63 9.16
CA PHE A 51 11.91 18.73 9.20
C PHE A 51 10.51 18.28 9.62
N ASP A 52 10.17 17.00 9.43
CA ASP A 52 8.88 16.40 9.83
C ASP A 52 8.64 16.50 11.33
N ARG A 53 9.68 16.38 12.16
CA ARG A 53 9.55 16.54 13.62
C ARG A 53 9.22 17.97 14.03
N VAL A 54 9.65 18.97 13.25
CA VAL A 54 9.34 20.37 13.53
C VAL A 54 7.96 20.73 12.99
N LYS A 55 7.58 20.25 11.80
CA LYS A 55 6.22 20.43 11.23
C LYS A 55 5.14 19.66 12.01
N GLN A 56 5.45 18.50 12.58
CA GLN A 56 4.57 17.77 13.50
C GLN A 56 4.18 18.59 14.74
N ALA A 57 5.03 19.51 15.19
CA ALA A 57 4.71 20.40 16.30
C ALA A 57 3.75 21.56 15.91
N VAL A 58 3.55 21.82 14.61
CA VAL A 58 2.74 22.97 14.11
C VAL A 58 1.34 22.56 13.61
N MET A 59 0.92 21.30 13.83
CA MET A 59 -0.46 20.81 13.56
C MET A 59 -1.06 21.25 12.20
N LEU A 60 -0.33 21.04 11.10
CA LEU A 60 -0.90 21.13 9.76
C LEU A 60 -0.64 19.82 9.00
N GLU A 61 -1.58 18.87 9.17
CA GLU A 61 -1.83 17.65 8.38
C GLU A 61 -0.62 16.73 8.10
N THR A 62 -0.22 15.90 9.07
CA THR A 62 0.84 14.87 8.89
C THR A 62 0.35 13.51 8.41
N ASP A 63 -0.89 13.37 7.95
CA ASP A 63 -1.33 12.17 7.25
C ASP A 63 -2.37 12.58 6.20
N ARG A 64 -2.12 12.26 4.93
CA ARG A 64 -3.18 12.27 3.91
C ARG A 64 -3.66 10.83 3.75
N PRO A 65 -4.56 10.29 4.59
CA PRO A 65 -5.07 8.93 4.47
C PRO A 65 -6.02 8.84 3.26
N HIS A 66 -5.62 9.28 2.06
CA HIS A 66 -6.48 9.36 0.89
C HIS A 66 -6.94 7.96 0.47
N VAL A 67 -6.01 7.00 0.41
CA VAL A 67 -6.30 5.59 0.11
C VAL A 67 -7.29 5.02 1.12
N LEU A 68 -7.09 5.31 2.41
CA LEU A 68 -7.99 4.85 3.46
C LEU A 68 -9.39 5.48 3.39
N ARG A 69 -9.48 6.78 3.08
CA ARG A 69 -10.76 7.46 2.88
C ARG A 69 -11.48 6.90 1.65
N GLU A 70 -10.76 6.75 0.54
CA GLU A 70 -11.30 6.20 -0.71
C GLU A 70 -11.81 4.77 -0.51
N MET A 71 -11.05 3.89 0.15
CA MET A 71 -11.51 2.52 0.38
C MET A 71 -12.79 2.45 1.21
N ILE A 72 -12.98 3.34 2.19
CA ILE A 72 -14.25 3.39 2.94
C ILE A 72 -15.42 3.75 2.00
N TYR A 73 -15.20 4.66 1.04
CA TYR A 73 -16.21 5.06 0.08
C TYR A 73 -16.46 4.04 -1.03
N VAL A 74 -15.45 3.33 -1.52
CA VAL A 74 -15.63 2.36 -2.61
C VAL A 74 -15.98 0.97 -2.13
N CYS A 75 -15.57 0.57 -0.92
CA CYS A 75 -15.87 -0.77 -0.41
C CYS A 75 -17.39 -0.94 -0.26
N ARG A 76 -17.89 -2.09 -0.71
CA ARG A 76 -19.32 -2.39 -0.65
C ARG A 76 -19.82 -2.53 0.79
N PRO A 77 -21.13 -2.37 1.05
CA PRO A 77 -21.71 -2.71 2.35
C PRO A 77 -21.36 -4.15 2.78
N ALA A 78 -21.07 -4.34 4.07
CA ALA A 78 -20.55 -5.55 4.68
C ALA A 78 -19.19 -6.02 4.14
N GLY A 79 -18.44 -5.17 3.44
CA GLY A 79 -17.10 -5.47 2.94
C GLY A 79 -16.00 -5.40 4.01
N THR A 80 -14.77 -5.73 3.59
CA THR A 80 -13.58 -5.75 4.46
C THR A 80 -12.54 -4.74 4.02
N LEU A 81 -12.00 -3.98 4.97
CA LEU A 81 -10.83 -3.13 4.81
C LEU A 81 -9.63 -3.79 5.51
N SER A 82 -8.59 -4.12 4.74
CA SER A 82 -7.32 -4.63 5.26
C SER A 82 -6.26 -3.54 5.17
N VAL A 83 -5.61 -3.22 6.29
CA VAL A 83 -4.67 -2.10 6.38
C VAL A 83 -3.31 -2.59 6.91
N PRO A 84 -2.49 -3.24 6.06
CA PRO A 84 -1.08 -3.50 6.36
C PRO A 84 -0.18 -2.27 6.19
N GLY A 85 -0.62 -1.26 5.42
CA GLY A 85 0.06 0.03 5.31
C GLY A 85 0.27 0.68 6.68
N VAL A 86 1.46 1.23 6.91
CA VAL A 86 1.82 1.80 8.21
C VAL A 86 1.14 3.16 8.39
N TYR A 87 0.55 3.39 9.56
CA TYR A 87 0.07 4.68 10.06
C TYR A 87 0.63 4.88 11.48
N GLY A 88 1.43 5.93 11.68
CA GLY A 88 2.21 6.13 12.90
C GLY A 88 1.62 7.13 13.91
N GLY A 89 0.57 7.87 13.53
CA GLY A 89 0.02 8.97 14.32
C GLY A 89 -1.50 9.07 14.29
N LEU A 90 -1.99 10.24 14.70
CA LEU A 90 -3.42 10.55 14.64
C LEU A 90 -3.81 10.87 13.19
N ILE A 91 -4.78 10.12 12.67
CA ILE A 91 -5.37 10.36 11.36
C ILE A 91 -6.65 11.20 11.50
N ASP A 92 -6.81 12.22 10.66
CA ASP A 92 -7.98 13.11 10.67
C ASP A 92 -8.92 12.85 9.46
N LYS A 93 -10.16 13.34 9.56
CA LYS A 93 -11.20 13.29 8.49
C LYS A 93 -11.44 11.88 7.96
N ILE A 94 -11.39 10.88 8.85
CA ILE A 94 -11.78 9.51 8.50
C ILE A 94 -13.31 9.47 8.41
N PRO A 95 -13.90 9.01 7.30
CA PRO A 95 -15.35 8.95 7.11
C PRO A 95 -15.97 7.79 7.91
N PHE A 96 -15.83 7.86 9.24
CA PHE A 96 -16.23 6.79 10.15
C PHE A 96 -17.73 6.53 10.12
N GLY A 97 -18.55 7.57 9.93
CA GLY A 97 -19.99 7.42 9.72
C GLY A 97 -20.33 6.56 8.49
N ALA A 98 -19.61 6.74 7.38
CA ALA A 98 -19.80 5.90 6.19
C ALA A 98 -19.35 4.45 6.45
N SER A 99 -18.23 4.27 7.14
CA SER A 99 -17.76 2.94 7.54
C SER A 99 -18.77 2.21 8.42
N MET A 100 -19.37 2.91 9.39
CA MET A 100 -20.37 2.37 10.30
C MET A 100 -21.66 2.01 9.56
N ASN A 101 -22.21 2.91 8.74
CA ASN A 101 -23.45 2.67 7.99
C ASN A 101 -23.32 1.53 6.97
N LYS A 102 -22.11 1.35 6.42
CA LYS A 102 -21.81 0.22 5.54
C LYS A 102 -21.53 -1.08 6.29
N GLY A 103 -21.37 -1.07 7.61
CA GLY A 103 -21.00 -2.26 8.38
C GLY A 103 -19.65 -2.85 7.96
N LEU A 104 -18.64 -1.99 7.70
CA LEU A 104 -17.33 -2.46 7.23
C LEU A 104 -16.55 -3.18 8.34
N THR A 105 -15.90 -4.29 7.98
CA THR A 105 -14.96 -4.99 8.85
C THR A 105 -13.55 -4.46 8.62
N TRP A 106 -12.86 -4.07 9.69
CA TRP A 106 -11.47 -3.59 9.62
C TRP A 106 -10.48 -4.64 10.13
N LYS A 107 -9.37 -4.83 9.41
CA LYS A 107 -8.24 -5.68 9.78
C LYS A 107 -6.94 -4.91 9.58
N MET A 108 -6.26 -4.54 10.65
CA MET A 108 -5.09 -3.66 10.60
C MET A 108 -3.99 -4.14 11.55
N GLY A 109 -2.78 -3.59 11.37
CA GLY A 109 -1.65 -3.81 12.27
C GLY A 109 -0.42 -4.37 11.56
N GLN A 110 0.66 -4.51 12.34
CA GLN A 110 1.88 -5.14 11.85
C GLN A 110 1.60 -6.61 11.50
N THR A 111 2.14 -7.06 10.36
CA THR A 111 1.89 -8.42 9.87
C THR A 111 2.45 -9.44 10.84
N HIS A 112 1.64 -10.41 11.26
CA HIS A 112 2.08 -11.53 12.09
C HIS A 112 2.88 -12.52 11.22
N VAL A 113 4.10 -12.16 10.83
CA VAL A 113 4.92 -12.92 9.87
C VAL A 113 5.02 -14.39 10.28
N SER A 114 5.40 -14.66 11.54
CA SER A 114 5.54 -16.02 12.06
C SER A 114 4.28 -16.87 11.97
N ARG A 115 3.09 -16.26 11.92
CA ARG A 115 1.83 -17.01 11.74
C ARG A 115 1.69 -17.58 10.33
N TRP A 116 2.30 -16.93 9.33
CA TRP A 116 2.08 -17.21 7.91
C TRP A 116 3.31 -17.79 7.21
N THR A 117 4.51 -17.66 7.79
CA THR A 117 5.77 -18.10 7.17
C THR A 117 5.71 -19.53 6.68
N ASP A 118 5.24 -20.48 7.50
CA ASP A 118 5.26 -21.91 7.15
C ASP A 118 4.33 -22.23 5.96
N ASP A 119 3.10 -21.71 5.97
CA ASP A 119 2.15 -21.89 4.87
C ASP A 119 2.67 -21.26 3.57
N LEU A 120 3.19 -20.03 3.64
CA LEU A 120 3.71 -19.33 2.47
C LEU A 120 4.95 -20.02 1.90
N LEU A 121 5.84 -20.55 2.75
CA LEU A 121 7.01 -21.31 2.32
C LEU A 121 6.59 -22.61 1.62
N ASN A 122 5.63 -23.36 2.19
CA ASN A 122 5.12 -24.58 1.57
C ASN A 122 4.55 -24.31 0.17
N ARG A 123 3.78 -23.23 0.00
CA ARG A 123 3.24 -22.82 -1.31
C ARG A 123 4.33 -22.53 -2.34
N ILE A 124 5.45 -21.94 -1.91
CA ILE A 124 6.61 -21.71 -2.77
C ILE A 124 7.26 -23.03 -3.16
N GLN A 125 7.49 -23.92 -2.18
CA GLN A 125 8.12 -25.23 -2.40
C GLN A 125 7.27 -26.15 -3.30
N GLU A 126 5.94 -26.06 -3.19
CA GLU A 126 4.99 -26.78 -4.04
C GLU A 126 4.81 -26.15 -5.43
N GLY A 127 5.49 -25.02 -5.71
CA GLY A 127 5.41 -24.34 -7.00
C GLY A 127 4.08 -23.62 -7.25
N GLN A 128 3.27 -23.38 -6.22
CA GLN A 128 2.01 -22.62 -6.35
C GLN A 128 2.29 -21.14 -6.66
N ILE A 129 3.44 -20.62 -6.24
CA ILE A 129 3.89 -19.26 -6.52
C ILE A 129 5.42 -19.21 -6.52
N ASP A 130 6.01 -18.57 -7.52
CA ASP A 130 7.38 -18.11 -7.49
C ASP A 130 7.38 -16.59 -7.26
N PRO A 131 7.71 -16.08 -6.05
CA PRO A 131 7.68 -14.65 -5.78
C PRO A 131 8.88 -13.90 -6.37
N SER A 132 9.85 -14.59 -6.98
CA SER A 132 11.08 -13.95 -7.49
C SER A 132 10.83 -12.90 -8.56
N PHE A 133 9.68 -12.93 -9.25
CA PHE A 133 9.30 -11.95 -10.27
C PHE A 133 9.22 -10.50 -9.75
N VAL A 134 9.10 -10.29 -8.42
CA VAL A 134 9.09 -8.94 -7.86
C VAL A 134 10.50 -8.36 -7.71
N ILE A 135 11.53 -9.21 -7.65
CA ILE A 135 12.93 -8.81 -7.44
C ILE A 135 13.44 -8.17 -8.72
N THR A 136 13.74 -6.88 -8.68
CA THR A 136 14.30 -6.15 -9.83
C THR A 136 15.81 -5.99 -9.75
N HIS A 137 16.38 -5.99 -8.54
CA HIS A 137 17.81 -5.82 -8.32
C HIS A 137 18.35 -6.83 -7.31
N THR A 138 19.52 -7.37 -7.59
CA THR A 138 20.29 -8.21 -6.67
C THR A 138 21.74 -7.74 -6.69
N VAL A 139 22.20 -7.15 -5.59
CA VAL A 139 23.52 -6.50 -5.51
C VAL A 139 24.28 -6.92 -4.24
N PRO A 140 25.61 -6.75 -4.18
CA PRO A 140 26.36 -6.91 -2.93
C PRO A 140 25.91 -5.94 -1.83
N LEU A 141 26.14 -6.30 -0.57
CA LEU A 141 25.76 -5.49 0.60
C LEU A 141 26.35 -4.08 0.55
N GLU A 142 27.56 -3.91 -0.01
CA GLU A 142 28.27 -2.64 -0.15
C GLU A 142 27.53 -1.63 -1.04
N GLU A 143 26.71 -2.11 -1.98
CA GLU A 143 25.90 -1.27 -2.86
C GLU A 143 24.58 -0.82 -2.23
N GLY A 144 24.27 -1.31 -1.02
CA GLY A 144 23.06 -0.96 -0.27
C GLY A 144 22.73 0.53 -0.28
N PRO A 145 23.66 1.44 0.10
CA PRO A 145 23.40 2.89 0.08
C PRO A 145 22.96 3.44 -1.28
N ALA A 146 23.56 2.97 -2.38
CA ALA A 146 23.18 3.38 -3.72
C ALA A 146 21.79 2.84 -4.10
N MET A 147 21.47 1.62 -3.70
CA MET A 147 20.15 1.04 -3.93
C MET A 147 19.03 1.71 -3.13
N TYR A 148 19.31 2.15 -1.89
CA TYR A 148 18.37 2.98 -1.13
C TYR A 148 18.05 4.30 -1.85
N LYS A 149 19.06 4.95 -2.43
CA LYS A 149 18.86 6.16 -3.26
C LYS A 149 17.97 5.85 -4.47
N THR A 150 18.30 4.79 -5.20
CA THR A 150 17.57 4.37 -6.41
C THR A 150 16.10 4.06 -6.11
N PHE A 151 15.82 3.32 -5.02
CA PHE A 151 14.47 3.00 -4.57
C PHE A 151 13.68 4.25 -4.18
N ARG A 152 14.26 5.15 -3.38
CA ARG A 152 13.63 6.40 -2.95
C ARG A 152 13.31 7.32 -4.12
N ASP A 153 14.25 7.46 -5.06
CA ASP A 153 14.13 8.37 -6.21
C ASP A 153 13.25 7.77 -7.33
N LYS A 154 12.79 6.52 -7.17
CA LYS A 154 11.97 5.75 -8.14
C LYS A 154 12.64 5.63 -9.51
N GLU A 155 13.95 5.50 -9.51
CA GLU A 155 14.76 5.36 -10.72
C GLU A 155 14.90 3.89 -11.12
N ASP A 156 15.24 3.65 -12.38
CA ASP A 156 15.59 2.33 -12.94
C ASP A 156 14.54 1.21 -12.74
N GLY A 157 13.26 1.58 -12.60
CA GLY A 157 12.20 0.61 -12.30
C GLY A 157 12.46 -0.20 -11.02
N CYS A 158 13.15 0.39 -10.04
CA CYS A 158 13.49 -0.26 -8.78
C CYS A 158 12.21 -0.54 -7.96
N ILE A 159 11.92 -1.83 -7.71
CA ILE A 159 10.71 -2.30 -7.01
C ILE A 159 11.10 -3.12 -5.78
N LYS A 160 12.02 -4.07 -5.93
CA LYS A 160 12.54 -4.88 -4.82
C LYS A 160 14.01 -5.18 -5.03
N VAL A 161 14.81 -4.81 -4.04
CA VAL A 161 16.25 -5.07 -3.98
C VAL A 161 16.50 -6.21 -3.00
N VAL A 162 17.37 -7.15 -3.38
CA VAL A 162 17.93 -8.18 -2.49
C VAL A 162 19.43 -7.94 -2.36
N LEU A 163 19.91 -7.79 -1.12
CA LEU A 163 21.34 -7.63 -0.83
C LEU A 163 21.96 -9.01 -0.58
N LYS A 164 23.12 -9.26 -1.19
CA LYS A 164 23.93 -10.46 -0.98
C LYS A 164 25.18 -10.13 -0.16
N LEU A 165 25.49 -11.02 0.77
CA LEU A 165 26.75 -11.00 1.54
C LEU A 165 27.93 -11.48 0.69
#